data_AF-A0A962IJI7-F1
#
_entry.id   AF-A0A962IJI7-F1
#
_cell.length_a   1.000
_cell.length_b   1.000
_cell.length_c   1.000
_cell.angle_alpha   90.00
_cell.angle_beta   90.00
_cell.angle_gamma   90.00
#
_symmetry.space_group_name_H-M   'P 1'
#
loop_
_entity.id
_entity.type
_entity.pdbx_description
1 polymer ?
#
loop_
_entity_poly.entity_id
_entity_poly.type
_entity_poly.pdbx_seq_one_letter_code
_entity_poly.pdbx_strand_id
1 'polypeptide(L)'
;MNWQTFWESPCWDYFDKIGIAAALVAMVFSILVWLHQKRRERCENALVTVKLYCAEYGQSYVLPSPIRRKDLTRAEILGLLGMLPMRDNGQRYNLSGVSSQPFLAALENAQVDSRVGEVRVPCSMKELEQFDLGQLAGLRQDQVVNSAGLAVTGVTYFISRHAGAAAWAESEGFHVDRQLAHFDVESVMPGDTVLGTLPVNLVAAVNARGGRYFHLTLELPAEARGRELSADDMRRYGARLECYSARKQVLPAG
;
A
#
# COMPACT_ATOMS: atom_id res chain seq x y z
N MET A 1 -23.80 -81.18 4.51
CA MET A 1 -22.62 -80.29 4.39
C MET A 1 -22.98 -79.01 5.12
N ASN A 2 -22.38 -78.79 6.29
CA ASN A 2 -22.85 -77.79 7.25
C ASN A 2 -22.34 -76.41 6.83
N TRP A 3 -23.21 -75.58 6.25
CA TRP A 3 -22.84 -74.25 5.74
C TRP A 3 -22.44 -73.27 6.86
N GLN A 4 -22.82 -73.54 8.12
CA GLN A 4 -22.50 -72.68 9.27
C GLN A 4 -21.01 -72.69 9.65
N THR A 5 -20.32 -73.84 9.57
CA THR A 5 -18.89 -73.93 9.91
C THR A 5 -17.97 -73.35 8.84
N PHE A 6 -18.48 -73.05 7.64
CA PHE A 6 -17.71 -72.42 6.57
C PHE A 6 -17.48 -70.92 6.84
N TRP A 7 -18.47 -70.25 7.45
CA TRP A 7 -18.40 -68.83 7.79
C TRP A 7 -17.61 -68.53 9.07
N GLU A 8 -17.47 -69.49 9.99
CA GLU A 8 -16.72 -69.34 11.25
C GLU A 8 -15.20 -69.62 11.10
N SER A 9 -14.68 -69.62 9.87
CA SER A 9 -13.26 -69.85 9.63
C SER A 9 -12.45 -68.59 9.96
N PRO A 10 -11.35 -68.65 10.74
CA PRO A 10 -10.51 -67.49 11.09
C PRO A 10 -9.94 -66.72 9.89
N CYS A 11 -9.99 -67.31 8.69
CA CYS A 11 -9.67 -66.66 7.43
C CYS A 11 -10.61 -65.48 7.10
N TRP A 12 -11.92 -65.57 7.37
CA TRP A 12 -12.87 -64.49 7.05
C TRP A 12 -12.65 -63.25 7.91
N ASP A 13 -12.39 -63.46 9.20
CA ASP A 13 -12.05 -62.39 10.15
C ASP A 13 -10.73 -61.69 9.81
N TYR A 14 -9.81 -62.40 9.13
CA TYR A 14 -8.58 -61.84 8.58
C TYR A 14 -8.83 -61.02 7.30
N PHE A 15 -9.67 -61.51 6.39
CA PHE A 15 -10.07 -60.75 5.19
C PHE A 15 -10.83 -59.46 5.52
N ASP A 16 -11.73 -59.48 6.52
CA ASP A 16 -12.44 -58.29 6.99
C ASP A 16 -11.48 -57.24 7.57
N LYS A 17 -10.50 -57.66 8.38
CA LYS A 17 -9.46 -56.76 8.90
C LYS A 17 -8.61 -56.14 7.80
N ILE A 18 -8.28 -56.91 6.76
CA ILE A 18 -7.58 -56.39 5.57
C ILE A 18 -8.45 -55.39 4.81
N GLY A 19 -9.74 -55.69 4.63
CA GLY A 19 -10.69 -54.80 3.96
C GLY A 19 -10.83 -53.46 4.68
N ILE A 20 -10.98 -53.49 6.00
CA ILE A 20 -11.04 -52.28 6.85
C ILE A 20 -9.72 -51.50 6.75
N ALA A 21 -8.57 -52.18 6.84
CA ALA A 21 -7.27 -51.53 6.72
C ALA A 21 -7.08 -50.84 5.36
N ALA A 22 -7.46 -51.51 4.26
CA ALA A 22 -7.39 -50.95 2.91
C ALA A 22 -8.31 -49.73 2.77
N ALA A 23 -9.52 -49.78 3.33
CA ALA A 23 -10.45 -48.64 3.33
C ALA A 23 -9.90 -47.44 4.13
N LEU A 24 -9.27 -47.67 5.29
CA LEU A 24 -8.62 -46.62 6.07
C LEU A 24 -7.46 -45.97 5.31
N VAL A 25 -6.62 -46.78 4.64
CA VAL A 25 -5.51 -46.26 3.82
C VAL A 25 -6.03 -45.43 2.66
N ALA A 26 -7.05 -45.90 1.95
CA ALA A 26 -7.67 -45.15 0.86
C ALA A 26 -8.27 -43.83 1.36
N MET A 27 -8.96 -43.85 2.50
CA MET A 27 -9.52 -42.65 3.14
C MET A 27 -8.43 -41.63 3.49
N VAL A 28 -7.33 -42.07 4.12
CA VAL A 28 -6.19 -41.19 4.45
C VAL A 28 -5.59 -40.58 3.18
N PHE A 29 -5.37 -41.39 2.15
CA PHE A 29 -4.85 -40.91 0.86
C PHE A 29 -5.77 -39.88 0.21
N SER A 30 -7.08 -40.15 0.17
CA SER A 30 -8.08 -39.18 -0.33
C SER A 30 -8.09 -37.89 0.47
N ILE A 31 -7.98 -37.95 1.81
CA ILE A 31 -7.89 -36.77 2.68
C ILE A 31 -6.61 -35.97 2.38
N LEU A 32 -5.46 -36.62 2.20
CA LEU A 32 -4.20 -35.97 1.86
C LEU A 32 -4.28 -35.24 0.51
N VAL A 33 -4.82 -35.90 -0.51
CA VAL A 33 -5.05 -35.29 -1.84
C VAL A 33 -6.01 -34.11 -1.73
N TRP A 34 -7.12 -34.26 -1.01
CA TRP A 34 -8.08 -33.17 -0.77
C TRP A 34 -7.46 -31.98 -0.04
N LEU A 35 -6.68 -32.22 1.03
CA LEU A 35 -5.96 -31.18 1.76
C LEU A 35 -4.96 -30.45 0.85
N HIS A 36 -4.26 -31.18 0.00
CA HIS A 36 -3.31 -30.61 -0.95
C HIS A 36 -4.02 -29.74 -2.00
N GLN A 37 -5.09 -30.25 -2.61
CA GLN A 37 -5.91 -29.49 -3.56
C GLN A 37 -6.49 -28.23 -2.91
N LYS A 38 -7.07 -28.36 -1.71
CA LYS A 38 -7.66 -27.24 -0.97
C LYS A 38 -6.62 -26.17 -0.60
N ARG A 39 -5.38 -26.56 -0.30
CA ARG A 39 -4.28 -25.61 -0.11
C ARG A 39 -3.94 -24.87 -1.40
N ARG A 40 -3.85 -25.61 -2.52
CA ARG A 40 -3.56 -25.03 -3.84
C ARG A 40 -4.63 -24.04 -4.27
N GLU A 41 -5.91 -24.39 -4.14
CA GLU A 41 -7.04 -23.50 -4.42
C GLU A 41 -7.00 -22.21 -3.61
N ARG A 42 -6.62 -22.29 -2.33
CA ARG A 42 -6.47 -21.10 -1.48
C ARG A 42 -5.33 -20.20 -1.96
N CYS A 43 -4.20 -20.78 -2.36
CA CYS A 43 -3.08 -20.00 -2.91
C CYS A 43 -3.43 -19.35 -4.26
N GLU A 44 -4.11 -20.08 -5.16
CA GLU A 44 -4.51 -19.58 -6.48
C GLU A 44 -5.60 -18.50 -6.39
N ASN A 45 -6.49 -18.58 -5.40
CA ASN A 45 -7.51 -17.55 -5.15
C ASN A 45 -7.05 -16.42 -4.21
N ALA A 46 -5.79 -16.44 -3.75
CA ALA A 46 -5.22 -15.38 -2.94
C ALA A 46 -5.25 -14.05 -3.71
N LEU A 47 -5.58 -12.97 -3.01
CA LEU A 47 -5.67 -11.64 -3.59
C LEU A 47 -4.27 -11.00 -3.65
N VAL A 48 -3.98 -10.34 -4.77
CA VAL A 48 -2.75 -9.60 -5.05
C VAL A 48 -3.13 -8.15 -5.35
N THR A 49 -2.51 -7.22 -4.64
CA THR A 49 -2.75 -5.79 -4.81
C THR A 49 -1.80 -5.23 -5.86
N VAL A 50 -2.31 -4.47 -6.82
CA VAL A 50 -1.48 -3.82 -7.83
C VAL A 50 -1.37 -2.33 -7.52
N LYS A 51 -0.15 -1.78 -7.61
CA LYS A 51 0.18 -0.40 -7.25
C LYS A 51 0.92 0.29 -8.37
N LEU A 52 0.55 1.52 -8.69
CA LEU A 52 1.39 2.45 -9.45
C LEU A 52 2.46 3.01 -8.52
N TYR A 53 3.73 2.98 -8.92
CA TYR A 53 4.85 3.43 -8.10
C TYR A 53 5.71 4.45 -8.86
N CYS A 54 5.85 5.64 -8.28
CA CYS A 54 6.71 6.69 -8.80
C CYS A 54 8.03 6.75 -8.03
N ALA A 55 9.12 6.34 -8.68
CA ALA A 55 10.45 6.29 -8.07
C ALA A 55 11.04 7.69 -7.75
N GLU A 56 10.66 8.71 -8.51
CA GLU A 56 11.19 10.07 -8.40
C GLU A 56 10.73 10.80 -7.12
N TYR A 57 9.51 10.50 -6.65
CA TYR A 57 8.91 11.14 -5.48
C TYR A 57 8.54 10.16 -4.36
N GLY A 58 8.82 8.87 -4.54
CA GLY A 58 8.51 7.80 -3.58
C GLY A 58 7.02 7.61 -3.30
N GLN A 59 6.15 7.98 -4.26
CA GLN A 59 4.69 7.90 -4.10
C GLN A 59 4.14 6.60 -4.70
N SER A 60 3.10 6.05 -4.07
CA SER A 60 2.40 4.88 -4.61
C SER A 60 0.86 5.00 -4.55
N TYR A 61 0.20 4.48 -5.58
CA TYR A 61 -1.25 4.50 -5.72
C TYR A 61 -1.75 3.09 -5.97
N VAL A 62 -2.69 2.63 -5.14
CA VAL A 62 -3.31 1.31 -5.27
C VAL A 62 -4.37 1.35 -6.35
N LEU A 63 -4.40 0.34 -7.22
CA LEU A 63 -5.48 0.20 -8.17
C LEU A 63 -6.79 -0.21 -7.48
N PRO A 64 -7.94 0.27 -7.98
CA PRO A 64 -9.23 -0.09 -7.42
C PRO A 64 -9.45 -1.60 -7.59
N SER A 65 -9.69 -2.28 -6.47
CA SER A 65 -9.84 -3.73 -6.34
C SER A 65 -8.54 -4.55 -6.46
N PRO A 66 -8.27 -5.47 -5.51
CA PRO A 66 -7.23 -6.48 -5.68
C PRO A 66 -7.63 -7.54 -6.72
N ILE A 67 -6.64 -8.15 -7.38
CA ILE A 67 -6.83 -9.19 -8.39
C ILE A 67 -6.54 -10.56 -7.76
N ARG A 68 -7.30 -11.60 -8.11
CA ARG A 68 -6.96 -12.97 -7.68
C ARG A 68 -5.69 -13.44 -8.39
N ARG A 69 -4.81 -14.15 -7.71
CA ARG A 69 -3.53 -14.60 -8.26
C ARG A 69 -3.66 -15.39 -9.57
N LYS A 70 -4.66 -16.27 -9.68
CA LYS A 70 -4.93 -17.01 -10.93
C LYS A 70 -5.35 -16.12 -12.11
N ASP A 71 -5.91 -14.95 -11.82
CA ASP A 71 -6.40 -13.97 -12.79
C ASP A 71 -5.40 -12.81 -12.98
N LEU A 72 -4.27 -12.84 -12.24
CA LEU A 72 -3.22 -11.82 -12.28
C LEU A 72 -2.53 -11.87 -13.64
N THR A 73 -3.03 -11.12 -14.61
CA THR A 73 -2.45 -11.04 -15.95
C THR A 73 -2.20 -9.60 -16.36
N ARG A 74 -1.35 -9.41 -17.37
CA ARG A 74 -1.12 -8.08 -17.93
C ARG A 74 -2.42 -7.45 -18.46
N ALA A 75 -3.30 -8.26 -19.06
CA ALA A 75 -4.58 -7.80 -19.59
C ALA A 75 -5.51 -7.32 -18.46
N GLU A 76 -5.56 -8.03 -17.34
CA GLU A 76 -6.37 -7.62 -16.19
C GLU A 76 -5.88 -6.30 -15.60
N ILE A 77 -4.56 -6.13 -15.48
CA ILE A 77 -3.95 -4.87 -15.02
C ILE A 77 -4.27 -3.72 -15.99
N LEU A 78 -4.17 -3.95 -17.30
CA LEU A 78 -4.55 -2.95 -18.32
C LEU A 78 -6.04 -2.61 -18.25
N GLY A 79 -6.90 -3.58 -17.92
CA GLY A 79 -8.33 -3.39 -17.68
C GLY A 79 -8.59 -2.50 -16.46
N LEU A 80 -7.94 -2.78 -15.33
CA LEU A 80 -8.02 -1.95 -14.12
C LEU A 80 -7.57 -0.52 -14.40
N LEU A 81 -6.46 -0.34 -15.13
CA LEU A 81 -5.95 0.97 -15.50
C LEU A 81 -6.93 1.73 -16.41
N GLY A 82 -7.66 1.03 -17.27
CA GLY A 82 -8.68 1.61 -18.15
C GLY A 82 -9.93 2.09 -17.43
N MET A 83 -10.18 1.63 -16.21
CA MET A 83 -11.31 2.09 -15.38
C MET A 83 -10.96 3.33 -14.55
N LEU A 84 -9.68 3.74 -14.51
CA LEU A 84 -9.29 4.91 -13.74
C LEU A 84 -9.82 6.20 -14.37
N PRO A 85 -10.25 7.17 -13.55
CA PRO A 85 -10.72 8.46 -14.05
C PRO A 85 -9.54 9.21 -14.70
N MET A 86 -9.74 9.65 -15.94
CA MET A 86 -8.78 10.48 -16.68
C MET A 86 -9.04 11.96 -16.38
N ARG A 87 -7.97 12.77 -16.38
CA ARG A 87 -8.08 14.23 -16.24
C ARG A 87 -8.81 14.86 -17.43
N ASP A 88 -8.51 14.37 -18.63
CA ASP A 88 -9.19 14.74 -19.87
C ASP A 88 -10.10 13.60 -20.34
N ASN A 89 -11.40 13.84 -20.40
CA ASN A 89 -12.38 12.84 -20.83
C ASN A 89 -12.11 12.37 -22.27
N GLY A 90 -12.07 11.05 -22.47
CA GLY A 90 -11.95 10.41 -23.78
C GLY A 90 -10.51 10.18 -24.26
N GLN A 91 -9.49 10.57 -23.50
CA GLN A 91 -8.10 10.20 -23.80
C GLN A 91 -7.78 8.78 -23.34
N ARG A 92 -6.90 8.09 -24.08
CA ARG A 92 -6.32 6.82 -23.65
C ARG A 92 -5.12 7.09 -22.76
N TYR A 93 -4.99 6.35 -21.67
CA TYR A 93 -3.79 6.42 -20.82
C TYR A 93 -2.56 5.92 -21.58
N ASN A 94 -1.39 6.47 -21.24
CA ASN A 94 -0.11 5.98 -21.70
C ASN A 94 0.80 5.72 -20.49
N LEU A 95 1.10 4.44 -20.25
CA LEU A 95 1.95 3.95 -19.16
C LEU A 95 3.01 3.00 -19.73
N SER A 96 4.22 3.52 -19.89
CA SER A 96 5.38 2.78 -20.39
C SER A 96 5.78 1.63 -19.47
N GLY A 97 5.56 1.78 -18.16
CA GLY A 97 5.91 0.79 -17.14
C GLY A 97 5.19 -0.56 -17.27
N VAL A 98 3.99 -0.61 -17.85
CA VAL A 98 3.21 -1.85 -18.06
C VAL A 98 3.83 -2.76 -19.12
N SER A 99 4.79 -2.23 -19.89
CA SER A 99 5.56 -2.98 -20.88
C SER A 99 7.02 -3.13 -20.49
N SER A 100 7.40 -2.72 -19.28
CA SER A 100 8.77 -2.80 -18.80
C SER A 100 9.13 -4.22 -18.35
N GLN A 101 10.36 -4.67 -18.67
CA GLN A 101 10.86 -5.98 -18.23
C GLN A 101 10.82 -6.19 -16.71
N PRO A 102 11.23 -5.20 -15.87
CA PRO A 102 11.14 -5.34 -14.42
C PRO A 102 9.71 -5.59 -13.92
N PHE A 103 8.72 -4.96 -14.56
CA PHE A 103 7.31 -5.18 -14.23
C PHE A 103 6.83 -6.57 -14.66
N LEU A 104 7.17 -7.03 -15.86
CA LEU A 104 6.78 -8.37 -16.34
C LEU A 104 7.38 -9.47 -15.44
N ALA A 105 8.65 -9.33 -15.07
CA ALA A 105 9.30 -10.25 -14.14
C ALA A 105 8.63 -10.23 -12.75
N ALA A 106 8.24 -9.05 -12.25
CA ALA A 106 7.51 -8.93 -11.00
C ALA A 106 6.10 -9.55 -11.07
N LEU A 107 5.43 -9.41 -12.20
CA LEU A 107 4.12 -10.01 -12.46
C LEU A 107 4.21 -11.53 -12.46
N GLU A 108 5.15 -12.10 -13.20
CA GLU A 108 5.41 -13.55 -13.23
C GLU A 108 5.77 -14.08 -11.84
N ASN A 109 6.66 -13.38 -11.11
CA ASN A 109 6.99 -13.76 -9.74
C ASN A 109 5.76 -13.72 -8.83
N ALA A 110 4.88 -12.73 -8.98
CA ALA A 110 3.64 -12.65 -8.24
C ALA A 110 2.57 -13.66 -8.67
N GLN A 111 2.69 -14.33 -9.82
CA GLN A 111 1.83 -15.48 -10.16
C GLN A 111 2.31 -16.75 -9.45
N VAL A 112 3.63 -16.92 -9.32
CA VAL A 112 4.25 -18.17 -8.84
C VAL A 112 4.47 -18.17 -7.33
N ASP A 113 5.00 -17.09 -6.76
CA ASP A 113 5.35 -17.02 -5.34
C ASP A 113 4.19 -16.49 -4.48
N SER A 114 3.53 -17.41 -3.78
CA SER A 114 2.46 -17.15 -2.82
C SER A 114 2.75 -16.08 -1.75
N ARG A 115 4.02 -15.76 -1.49
CA ARG A 115 4.44 -14.73 -0.51
C ARG A 115 4.30 -13.32 -1.06
N VAL A 116 4.27 -13.18 -2.38
CA VAL A 116 4.17 -11.88 -3.05
C VAL A 116 2.71 -11.45 -3.07
N GLY A 117 2.33 -10.56 -2.15
CA GLY A 117 0.97 -10.00 -2.07
C GLY A 117 0.77 -8.72 -2.87
N GLU A 118 1.82 -8.18 -3.48
CA GLU A 118 1.76 -6.90 -4.22
C GLU A 118 2.59 -6.92 -5.50
N VAL A 119 2.11 -6.20 -6.52
CA VAL A 119 2.82 -5.93 -7.78
C VAL A 119 2.91 -4.43 -7.99
N ARG A 120 4.10 -3.93 -8.33
CA ARG A 120 4.36 -2.50 -8.56
C ARG A 120 4.55 -2.22 -10.05
N VAL A 121 3.72 -1.34 -10.60
CA VAL A 121 3.85 -0.80 -11.96
C VAL A 121 4.65 0.49 -11.86
N PRO A 122 5.87 0.56 -12.43
CA PRO A 122 6.64 1.78 -12.42
C PRO A 122 5.96 2.85 -13.29
N CYS A 123 5.84 4.08 -12.80
CA CYS A 123 5.29 5.19 -13.56
C CYS A 123 6.03 6.49 -13.26
N SER A 124 6.15 7.35 -14.28
CA SER A 124 6.65 8.71 -14.14
C SER A 124 5.54 9.67 -13.70
N MET A 125 5.91 10.85 -13.19
CA MET A 125 4.93 11.85 -12.77
C MET A 125 4.03 12.30 -13.93
N LYS A 126 4.61 12.49 -15.13
CA LYS A 126 3.86 12.83 -16.34
C LYS A 126 2.81 11.78 -16.73
N GLU A 127 3.07 10.51 -16.43
CA GLU A 127 2.10 9.44 -16.67
C GLU A 127 0.99 9.43 -15.64
N LEU A 128 1.32 9.78 -14.40
CA LEU A 128 0.39 9.84 -13.29
C LEU A 128 -0.56 11.05 -13.40
N GLU A 129 -0.06 12.20 -13.86
CA GLU A 129 -0.84 13.44 -14.08
C GLU A 129 -1.95 13.31 -15.14
N GLN A 130 -1.89 12.26 -15.98
CA GLN A 130 -2.94 11.94 -16.96
C GLN A 130 -4.25 11.51 -16.28
N PHE A 131 -4.15 10.96 -15.08
CA PHE A 131 -5.29 10.53 -14.28
C PHE A 131 -5.76 11.66 -13.37
N ASP A 132 -7.04 11.65 -13.01
CA ASP A 132 -7.58 12.57 -12.01
C ASP A 132 -7.05 12.21 -10.62
N LEU A 133 -5.89 12.81 -10.28
CA LEU A 133 -5.20 12.66 -9.01
C LEU A 133 -6.09 12.98 -7.80
N GLY A 134 -7.12 13.83 -7.96
CA GLY A 134 -8.07 14.16 -6.90
C GLY A 134 -9.00 12.98 -6.56
N GLN A 135 -9.39 12.19 -7.55
CA GLN A 135 -10.14 10.95 -7.35
C GLN A 135 -9.23 9.78 -6.97
N LEU A 136 -7.98 9.78 -7.45
CA LEU A 136 -6.95 8.82 -7.01
C LEU A 136 -6.41 9.11 -5.61
N ALA A 137 -6.73 10.25 -4.99
CA ALA A 137 -6.30 10.59 -3.63
C ALA A 137 -6.83 9.57 -2.60
N GLY A 138 -8.03 9.02 -2.81
CA GLY A 138 -8.57 7.91 -2.00
C GLY A 138 -7.88 6.57 -2.23
N LEU A 139 -7.10 6.45 -3.31
CA LEU A 139 -6.31 5.28 -3.69
C LEU A 139 -4.82 5.43 -3.37
N ARG A 140 -4.39 6.58 -2.85
CA ARG A 140 -3.00 6.89 -2.51
C ARG A 140 -2.57 6.08 -1.29
N GLN A 141 -1.65 5.14 -1.48
CA GLN A 141 -1.18 4.25 -0.42
C GLN A 141 0.13 4.75 0.17
N ASP A 142 0.13 6.01 0.59
CA ASP A 142 1.02 6.46 1.66
C ASP A 142 0.48 6.04 3.05
N GLN A 143 -0.61 5.25 3.06
CA GLN A 143 -1.16 4.54 4.23
C GLN A 143 -0.27 3.33 4.54
N VAL A 144 0.65 3.49 5.49
CA VAL A 144 1.44 2.40 6.06
C VAL A 144 0.49 1.39 6.71
N VAL A 145 0.55 0.12 6.35
CA VAL A 145 -0.29 -0.93 6.96
C VAL A 145 0.50 -1.56 8.12
N ASN A 146 -0.08 -1.61 9.32
CA ASN A 146 0.54 -2.26 10.46
C ASN A 146 0.49 -3.80 10.31
N SER A 147 1.25 -4.52 11.14
CA SER A 147 1.38 -6.00 11.13
C SER A 147 0.08 -6.78 11.36
N ALA A 148 -1.04 -6.09 11.62
CA ALA A 148 -2.38 -6.65 11.79
C ALA A 148 -3.34 -6.41 10.61
N GLY A 149 -2.87 -5.74 9.53
CA GLY A 149 -3.68 -5.54 8.32
C GLY A 149 -4.79 -4.49 8.46
N LEU A 150 -4.75 -3.64 9.48
CA LEU A 150 -5.58 -2.43 9.52
C LEU A 150 -4.87 -1.29 8.77
N ALA A 151 -5.63 -0.57 7.93
CA ALA A 151 -5.17 0.67 7.31
C ALA A 151 -4.77 1.66 8.42
N VAL A 152 -3.47 2.04 8.48
CA VAL A 152 -3.08 3.20 9.28
C VAL A 152 -3.30 4.41 8.40
N THR A 153 -4.37 5.14 8.69
CA THR A 153 -4.50 6.51 8.22
C THR A 153 -3.43 7.34 8.89
N GLY A 154 -2.32 7.55 8.17
CA GLY A 154 -1.29 8.46 8.61
C GLY A 154 -1.91 9.84 8.85
N VAL A 155 -1.69 10.38 10.03
CA VAL A 155 -2.26 11.67 10.43
C VAL A 155 -1.44 12.77 9.78
N THR A 156 -2.12 13.74 9.15
CA THR A 156 -1.48 14.93 8.61
C THR A 156 -1.50 16.05 9.64
N TYR A 157 -0.33 16.32 10.21
CA TYR A 157 -0.11 17.40 11.16
C TYR A 157 0.28 18.68 10.41
N PHE A 158 -0.38 19.80 10.72
CA PHE A 158 0.06 21.12 10.29
C PHE A 158 0.60 21.91 11.49
N ILE A 159 1.89 22.21 11.45
CA ILE A 159 2.60 22.87 12.54
C ILE A 159 2.67 24.35 12.22
N SER A 160 1.69 25.10 12.72
CA SER A 160 1.61 26.54 12.52
C SER A 160 0.83 27.20 13.65
N ARG A 161 1.28 28.40 14.02
CA ARG A 161 0.58 29.29 14.95
C ARG A 161 -0.48 30.17 14.27
N HIS A 162 -0.56 30.13 12.93
CA HIS A 162 -1.50 30.93 12.14
C HIS A 162 -2.75 30.12 11.80
N ALA A 163 -3.93 30.60 12.19
CA ALA A 163 -5.20 29.93 11.90
C ALA A 163 -5.46 29.79 10.39
N GLY A 164 -4.99 30.74 9.58
CA GLY A 164 -5.13 30.70 8.11
C GLY A 164 -4.28 29.63 7.41
N ALA A 165 -3.32 29.00 8.11
CA ALA A 165 -2.38 28.07 7.48
C ALA A 165 -3.00 26.71 7.13
N ALA A 166 -3.85 26.16 8.01
CA ALA A 166 -4.57 24.93 7.71
C ALA A 166 -5.60 25.16 6.59
N ALA A 167 -6.37 26.25 6.67
CA ALA A 167 -7.34 26.61 5.63
C ALA A 167 -6.68 26.84 4.26
N TRP A 168 -5.51 27.49 4.24
CA TRP A 168 -4.70 27.61 3.04
C TRP A 168 -4.29 26.23 2.51
N ALA A 169 -3.72 25.37 3.34
CA ALA A 169 -3.27 24.03 2.94
C ALA A 169 -4.41 23.19 2.34
N GLU A 170 -5.57 23.17 2.99
CA GLU A 170 -6.77 22.48 2.51
C GLU A 170 -7.22 23.01 1.15
N SER A 171 -7.18 24.33 0.95
CA SER A 171 -7.53 24.95 -0.32
C SER A 171 -6.55 24.63 -1.47
N GLU A 172 -5.30 24.32 -1.13
CA GLU A 172 -4.28 23.86 -2.08
C GLU A 172 -4.31 22.33 -2.29
N GLY A 173 -5.26 21.64 -1.67
CA GLY A 173 -5.47 20.19 -1.81
C GLY A 173 -4.71 19.32 -0.80
N PHE A 174 -4.11 19.91 0.24
CA PHE A 174 -3.50 19.18 1.34
C PHE A 174 -4.51 18.97 2.48
N HIS A 175 -4.87 17.71 2.76
CA HIS A 175 -5.73 17.40 3.90
C HIS A 175 -4.99 17.64 5.21
N VAL A 176 -5.60 18.34 6.16
CA VAL A 176 -5.01 18.61 7.48
C VAL A 176 -5.90 17.98 8.55
N ASP A 177 -5.42 16.92 9.18
CA ASP A 177 -6.15 16.26 10.27
C ASP A 177 -6.03 17.06 11.58
N ARG A 178 -4.84 17.60 11.85
CA ARG A 178 -4.54 18.29 13.12
C ARG A 178 -3.62 19.48 12.91
N GLN A 179 -4.11 20.67 13.26
CA GLN A 179 -3.25 21.83 13.42
C GLN A 179 -2.71 21.90 14.86
N LEU A 180 -1.39 21.94 15.02
CA LEU A 180 -0.74 22.00 16.33
C LEU A 180 0.23 23.19 16.41
N ALA A 181 0.16 23.94 17.51
CA ALA A 181 1.13 25.01 17.79
C ALA A 181 2.45 24.47 18.36
N HIS A 182 2.40 23.30 19.01
CA HIS A 182 3.55 22.59 19.54
C HIS A 182 3.55 21.16 18.99
N PHE A 183 4.65 20.75 18.38
CA PHE A 183 4.78 19.46 17.74
C PHE A 183 5.66 18.56 18.58
N ASP A 184 5.10 17.44 19.01
CA ASP A 184 5.84 16.36 19.64
C ASP A 184 6.18 15.30 18.60
N VAL A 185 7.47 15.08 18.37
CA VAL A 185 7.94 14.11 17.38
C VAL A 185 7.72 12.67 17.84
N GLU A 186 7.53 12.44 19.13
CA GLU A 186 7.26 11.10 19.68
C GLU A 186 5.88 10.58 19.26
N SER A 187 4.94 11.46 18.89
CA SER A 187 3.62 11.04 18.42
C SER A 187 3.60 10.60 16.95
N VAL A 188 4.71 10.74 16.22
CA VAL A 188 4.79 10.42 14.78
C VAL A 188 4.85 8.91 14.59
N MET A 189 3.88 8.40 13.85
CA MET A 189 3.86 7.03 13.37
C MET A 189 4.35 6.95 11.92
N PRO A 190 4.87 5.78 11.49
CA PRO A 190 5.14 5.54 10.09
C PRO A 190 3.91 5.86 9.22
N GLY A 191 4.10 6.68 8.18
CA GLY A 191 3.02 7.11 7.27
C GLY A 191 2.40 8.47 7.60
N ASP A 192 2.65 9.02 8.79
CA ASP A 192 2.20 10.37 9.15
C ASP A 192 2.88 11.42 8.26
N THR A 193 2.15 12.50 7.98
CA THR A 193 2.67 13.64 7.21
C THR A 193 2.72 14.89 8.09
N VAL A 194 3.83 15.61 8.03
CA VAL A 194 4.12 16.76 8.88
C VAL A 194 4.37 17.96 7.97
N LEU A 195 3.47 18.94 8.02
CA LEU A 195 3.49 20.17 7.23
C LEU A 195 3.90 21.34 8.12
N GLY A 196 4.76 22.23 7.65
CA GLY A 196 5.06 23.49 8.34
C GLY A 196 6.54 23.80 8.43
N THR A 197 6.92 24.59 9.44
CA THR A 197 8.31 25.05 9.64
C THR A 197 8.88 24.40 10.89
N LEU A 198 9.62 23.30 10.72
CA LEU A 198 10.28 22.60 11.82
C LEU A 198 11.81 22.77 11.79
N PRO A 199 12.45 22.85 12.97
CA PRO A 199 13.90 22.71 13.09
C PRO A 199 14.43 21.41 12.48
N VAL A 200 15.60 21.46 11.85
CA VAL A 200 16.20 20.31 11.12
C VAL A 200 16.39 19.05 11.97
N ASN A 201 16.64 19.20 13.27
CA ASN A 201 16.74 18.09 14.21
C ASN A 201 15.41 17.34 14.37
N LEU A 202 14.28 18.06 14.34
CA LEU A 202 12.94 17.44 14.40
C LEU A 202 12.58 16.82 13.05
N VAL A 203 12.93 17.46 11.93
CA VAL A 203 12.74 16.88 10.59
C VAL A 203 13.45 15.52 10.50
N ALA A 204 14.71 15.44 10.95
CA ALA A 204 15.44 14.18 10.96
C ALA A 204 14.79 13.12 11.86
N ALA A 205 14.18 13.52 12.97
CA ALA A 205 13.48 12.62 13.88
C ALA A 205 12.12 12.14 13.32
N VAL A 206 11.42 12.98 12.55
CA VAL A 206 10.20 12.60 11.79
C VAL A 206 10.57 11.56 10.73
N ASN A 207 11.60 11.84 9.91
CA ASN A 207 12.02 10.91 8.86
C ASN A 207 12.53 9.58 9.43
N ALA A 208 13.24 9.60 10.56
CA ALA A 208 13.70 8.39 11.24
C ALA A 208 12.54 7.49 11.72
N ARG A 209 11.36 8.08 12.00
CA ARG A 209 10.13 7.36 12.40
C ARG A 209 9.27 6.92 11.21
N GLY A 210 9.71 7.18 9.97
CA GLY A 210 8.93 6.87 8.76
C GLY A 210 7.82 7.88 8.46
N GLY A 211 7.85 9.06 9.09
CA GLY A 211 6.99 10.17 8.74
C GLY A 211 7.56 10.97 7.56
N ARG A 212 6.67 11.64 6.82
CA ARG A 212 7.00 12.53 5.71
C ARG A 212 6.95 13.98 6.17
N TYR A 213 7.85 14.81 5.67
CA TYR A 213 7.92 16.22 6.03
C TYR A 213 7.83 17.12 4.80
N PHE A 214 6.97 18.14 4.88
CA PHE A 214 6.87 19.21 3.90
C PHE A 214 7.10 20.55 4.59
N HIS A 215 8.09 21.28 4.11
CA HIS A 215 8.42 22.59 4.61
C HIS A 215 7.50 23.65 4.04
N LEU A 216 6.93 24.49 4.91
CA LEU A 216 6.22 25.68 4.52
C LEU A 216 7.23 26.80 4.23
N THR A 217 7.36 27.15 2.96
CA THR A 217 8.15 28.29 2.49
C THR A 217 7.23 29.42 2.11
N LEU A 218 7.54 30.64 2.54
CA LEU A 218 6.75 31.85 2.25
C LEU A 218 7.66 33.08 2.28
N GLU A 219 7.41 34.00 1.35
CA GLU A 219 8.22 35.20 1.13
C GLU A 219 7.56 36.38 1.83
N LEU A 220 7.72 36.43 3.16
CA LEU A 220 7.14 37.49 3.97
C LEU A 220 8.03 38.74 3.99
N PRO A 221 7.52 39.90 3.54
CA PRO A 221 8.19 41.18 3.76
C PRO A 221 8.23 41.50 5.26
N ALA A 222 9.19 42.34 5.67
CA ALA A 222 9.47 42.59 7.09
C ALA A 222 8.23 43.11 7.85
N GLU A 223 7.37 43.89 7.20
CA GLU A 223 6.18 44.51 7.80
C GLU A 223 5.05 43.50 8.04
N ALA A 224 5.06 42.37 7.33
CA ALA A 224 4.05 41.31 7.44
C ALA A 224 4.43 40.21 8.45
N ARG A 225 5.68 40.19 8.91
CA ARG A 225 6.14 39.22 9.93
C ARG A 225 5.45 39.49 11.27
N GLY A 226 4.98 38.42 11.92
CA GLY A 226 4.32 38.50 13.23
C GLY A 226 2.87 38.97 13.19
N ARG A 227 2.30 39.23 12.00
CA ARG A 227 0.86 39.43 11.82
C ARG A 227 0.16 38.09 11.58
N GLU A 228 -1.13 38.03 11.90
CA GLU A 228 -1.96 36.90 11.52
C GLU A 228 -2.22 36.95 10.01
N LEU A 229 -1.95 35.84 9.32
CA LEU A 229 -2.06 35.73 7.87
C LEU A 229 -3.32 34.93 7.52
N SER A 230 -4.14 35.49 6.62
CA SER A 230 -5.24 34.75 5.99
C SER A 230 -4.73 33.81 4.91
N ALA A 231 -5.57 32.89 4.43
CA ALA A 231 -5.23 32.02 3.31
C ALA A 231 -4.89 32.81 2.02
N ASP A 232 -5.58 33.93 1.80
CA ASP A 232 -5.31 34.81 0.66
C ASP A 232 -3.99 35.55 0.82
N ASP A 233 -3.64 35.97 2.04
CA ASP A 233 -2.31 36.54 2.33
C ASP A 233 -1.21 35.49 2.10
N MET A 234 -1.43 34.24 2.50
CA MET A 234 -0.47 33.17 2.27
C MET A 234 -0.23 32.94 0.77
N ARG A 235 -1.28 32.92 -0.06
CA ARG A 235 -1.11 32.87 -1.53
C ARG A 235 -0.38 34.09 -2.07
N ARG A 236 -0.74 35.28 -1.59
CA ARG A 236 -0.11 36.55 -1.99
C ARG A 236 1.38 36.58 -1.68
N TYR A 237 1.80 35.97 -0.58
CA TYR A 237 3.21 35.87 -0.16
C TYR A 237 3.91 34.59 -0.67
N GLY A 238 3.34 33.92 -1.67
CA GLY A 238 4.00 32.79 -2.34
C GLY A 238 4.19 31.57 -1.45
N ALA A 239 3.26 31.32 -0.53
CA ALA A 239 3.29 30.13 0.31
C ALA A 239 3.32 28.86 -0.56
N ARG A 240 4.22 27.94 -0.23
CA ARG A 240 4.38 26.64 -0.89
C ARG A 240 4.83 25.58 0.11
N LEU A 241 4.43 24.33 -0.14
CA LEU A 241 4.83 23.17 0.63
C LEU A 241 5.81 22.32 -0.19
N GLU A 242 7.04 22.21 0.30
CA GLU A 242 8.14 21.53 -0.41
C GLU A 242 8.60 20.32 0.40
N CYS A 243 8.75 19.16 -0.23
CA CYS A 243 9.17 17.94 0.46
C CYS A 243 10.65 18.01 0.82
N TYR A 244 10.99 17.80 2.09
CA TYR A 244 12.38 17.70 2.56
C TYR A 244 12.59 16.43 3.37
N SER A 245 13.81 15.89 3.27
CA SER A 245 14.25 14.80 4.14
C SER A 245 15.57 15.18 4.81
N ALA A 246 15.71 14.78 6.08
CA ALA A 246 16.93 14.98 6.85
C ALA A 246 17.31 13.68 7.56
N ARG A 247 18.61 13.50 7.78
CA ARG A 247 19.16 12.38 8.56
C ARG A 247 20.19 12.91 9.54
N LYS A 248 20.03 12.56 10.82
CA LYS A 248 21.04 12.87 11.84
C LYS A 248 22.30 12.04 11.55
N GLN A 249 23.44 12.71 11.41
CA GLN A 249 24.75 12.08 11.34
C GLN A 249 25.51 12.42 12.63
N VAL A 250 26.23 11.44 13.17
CA VAL A 250 27.13 11.64 14.30
C VAL A 250 28.54 11.60 13.73
N LEU A 251 29.31 12.68 13.91
CA LEU A 251 30.73 12.64 13.58
C LEU A 251 31.42 11.68 14.57
N PRO A 252 32.21 10.71 14.11
CA PRO A 252 33.02 9.89 15.01
C PRO A 252 33.99 10.79 15.77
N ALA A 253 34.07 10.62 17.09
CA ALA A 253 35.12 11.25 17.88
C ALA A 253 36.47 10.67 17.43
N GLY A 254 37.38 11.55 17.04
CA GLY A 254 38.76 11.20 16.69
C GLY A 254 39.57 10.78 17.90
#